data_AF-A0A538FKC9-F1
#
_entry.id   AF-A0A538FKC9-F1
#
_cell.length_a   1.000
_cell.length_b   1.000
_cell.length_c   1.000
_cell.angle_alpha   90.00
_cell.angle_beta   90.00
_cell.angle_gamma   90.00
#
_symmetry.space_group_name_H-M   'P 1'
#
loop_
_entity.id
_entity.type
_entity.pdbx_description
1 polymer ?
#
loop_
_entity_poly.entity_id
_entity_poly.type
_entity_poly.pdbx_seq_one_letter_code
_entity_poly.pdbx_strand_id
1 'polypeptide(L)'
;MNKNTVKTYVLLAALGGLMILVGGAVGGGSGATIGLILGLVITGASYWFSATIAIKAARAVPVSEAEMPEYYRVVRELTQRAGMPMPKLHVTPDLQPNAFATGRNPSHAAVAVTQGILQTLDW
;
A
#
# COMPACT_ATOMS: atom_id res chain seq x y z
N MET A 1 0.47 -20.73 9.28
CA MET A 1 0.80 -19.59 8.39
C MET A 1 -0.04 -19.74 7.12
N ASN A 2 -0.76 -18.71 6.69
CA ASN A 2 -1.67 -18.85 5.54
C ASN A 2 -0.89 -19.02 4.22
N LYS A 3 -1.45 -19.67 3.20
CA LYS A 3 -0.76 -19.93 1.91
C LYS A 3 -0.21 -18.63 1.30
N ASN A 4 -0.96 -17.54 1.42
CA ASN A 4 -0.56 -16.22 0.91
C ASN A 4 0.63 -15.65 1.69
N THR A 5 0.64 -15.80 3.01
CA THR A 5 1.75 -15.35 3.87
C THR A 5 3.06 -16.06 3.50
N VAL A 6 3.01 -17.38 3.25
CA VAL A 6 4.18 -18.14 2.79
C VAL A 6 4.67 -17.62 1.45
N LYS A 7 3.77 -17.42 0.47
CA LYS A 7 4.13 -16.84 -0.84
C LYS A 7 4.78 -15.46 -0.69
N THR A 8 4.23 -14.59 0.17
CA THR A 8 4.82 -13.28 0.46
C THR A 8 6.24 -13.42 0.99
N TYR A 9 6.50 -14.28 1.97
CA TYR A 9 7.85 -14.48 2.50
C TYR A 9 8.82 -15.02 1.45
N VAL A 10 8.40 -15.98 0.62
CA VAL A 10 9.23 -16.52 -0.47
C VAL A 10 9.59 -15.44 -1.48
N LEU A 11 8.62 -14.61 -1.90
CA LEU A 11 8.86 -13.53 -2.85
C LEU A 11 9.80 -12.46 -2.27
N LEU A 12 9.63 -12.10 -0.99
CA LEU A 12 10.51 -11.15 -0.31
C LEU A 12 11.94 -11.71 -0.14
N ALA A 13 12.08 -12.99 0.19
CA ALA A 13 13.37 -13.65 0.30
C ALA A 13 14.08 -13.74 -1.07
N ALA A 14 13.34 -14.06 -2.14
CA ALA A 14 13.87 -14.09 -3.50
C ALA A 14 14.35 -12.70 -3.95
N LEU A 15 13.57 -11.65 -3.67
CA LEU A 15 13.96 -10.28 -3.98
C LEU A 15 15.20 -9.84 -3.18
N GLY A 16 15.27 -10.18 -1.88
CA GLY A 16 16.46 -9.93 -1.07
C GLY A 16 17.69 -10.67 -1.59
N GLY A 17 17.54 -11.95 -1.96
CA GLY A 17 18.60 -12.74 -2.60
C GLY A 17 19.07 -12.11 -3.91
N LEU A 18 18.16 -11.61 -4.74
CA LEU A 18 18.50 -10.90 -5.98
C LEU A 18 19.34 -9.66 -5.71
N MET A 19 19.00 -8.85 -4.69
CA MET A 19 19.79 -7.67 -4.31
C MET A 19 21.21 -8.03 -3.89
N ILE A 20 21.38 -9.13 -3.14
CA ILE A 20 22.70 -9.63 -2.72
C ILE A 20 23.50 -10.11 -3.93
N LEU A 21 22.88 -10.85 -4.84
CA LEU A 21 23.53 -11.36 -6.05
C LEU A 21 23.99 -10.21 -6.96
N VAL A 22 23.14 -9.22 -7.20
CA VAL A 22 23.48 -8.04 -8.02
C VAL A 22 24.59 -7.23 -7.35
N GLY A 23 24.46 -6.96 -6.05
CA GLY A 23 25.51 -6.28 -5.29
C GLY A 23 26.84 -7.03 -5.35
N GLY A 24 26.80 -8.35 -5.19
CA GLY A 24 27.96 -9.23 -5.30
C GLY A 24 28.61 -9.24 -6.68
N ALA A 25 27.82 -9.24 -7.74
CA ALA A 25 28.31 -9.21 -9.12
C ALA A 25 29.01 -7.89 -9.45
N VAL A 26 28.57 -6.76 -8.89
CA VAL A 26 29.14 -5.42 -9.15
C VAL A 26 30.34 -5.13 -8.26
N GLY A 27 30.31 -5.54 -6.99
CA GLY A 27 31.28 -5.10 -5.97
C GLY A 27 31.90 -6.21 -5.12
N GLY A 28 31.80 -7.48 -5.53
CA GLY A 28 32.32 -8.62 -4.77
C GLY A 28 31.68 -8.76 -3.39
N GLY A 29 32.43 -9.25 -2.40
CA GLY A 29 31.91 -9.46 -1.03
C GLY A 29 31.38 -8.19 -0.36
N SER A 30 32.03 -7.05 -0.58
CA SER A 30 31.58 -5.75 -0.07
C SER A 30 30.27 -5.32 -0.75
N GLY A 31 30.16 -5.51 -2.07
CA GLY A 31 28.94 -5.23 -2.81
C GLY A 31 27.75 -6.11 -2.38
N ALA A 32 27.99 -7.39 -2.08
CA ALA A 32 26.97 -8.29 -1.54
C ALA A 32 26.43 -7.82 -0.17
N THR A 33 27.32 -7.31 0.70
CA THR A 33 26.95 -6.76 2.02
C THR A 33 26.12 -5.48 1.87
N ILE A 34 26.52 -4.59 0.95
CA ILE A 34 25.76 -3.38 0.63
C ILE A 34 24.38 -3.75 0.07
N GLY A 35 24.30 -4.73 -0.84
CA GLY A 35 23.06 -5.23 -1.40
C GLY A 35 22.10 -5.78 -0.33
N LEU A 36 22.63 -6.52 0.66
CA LEU A 36 21.87 -7.00 1.81
C LEU A 36 21.30 -5.83 2.62
N ILE A 37 22.14 -4.86 3.01
CA ILE A 37 21.71 -3.71 3.81
C ILE A 37 20.64 -2.91 3.08
N LEU A 38 20.86 -2.59 1.81
CA LEU A 38 19.88 -1.87 0.98
C LEU A 38 18.58 -2.66 0.84
N GLY A 39 18.66 -3.97 0.58
CA GLY A 39 17.49 -4.83 0.49
C GLY A 39 16.65 -4.83 1.77
N LEU A 40 17.31 -4.93 2.94
CA LEU A 40 16.64 -4.85 4.24
C LEU A 40 16.00 -3.48 4.48
N VAL A 41 16.72 -2.39 4.18
CA VAL A 41 16.21 -1.02 4.35
C VAL A 41 15.01 -0.78 3.43
N ILE A 42 15.11 -1.12 2.14
CA ILE A 42 14.02 -0.90 1.17
C ILE A 42 12.80 -1.75 1.54
N THR A 43 13.01 -3.01 1.89
CA THR A 43 11.90 -3.91 2.26
C THR A 43 11.23 -3.46 3.55
N GLY A 44 12.02 -3.11 4.57
CA GLY A 44 11.51 -2.55 5.81
C GLY A 44 10.75 -1.26 5.56
N ALA A 45 11.37 -0.28 4.91
CA ALA A 45 10.73 0.99 4.60
C ALA A 45 9.43 0.80 3.82
N SER A 46 9.41 -0.10 2.83
CA SER A 46 8.20 -0.43 2.07
C SER A 46 7.11 -1.04 2.96
N TYR A 47 7.46 -1.95 3.87
CA TYR A 47 6.48 -2.56 4.77
C TYR A 47 5.84 -1.52 5.73
N TRP A 48 6.63 -0.63 6.33
CA TRP A 48 6.10 0.35 7.30
C TRP A 48 5.50 1.59 6.64
N PHE A 49 6.03 2.04 5.51
CA PHE A 49 5.64 3.30 4.87
C PHE A 49 4.87 3.12 3.56
N SER A 50 4.56 1.90 3.12
CA SER A 50 3.80 1.63 1.88
C SER A 50 2.55 2.49 1.71
N ALA A 51 1.74 2.62 2.77
CA ALA A 51 0.54 3.44 2.76
C ALA A 51 0.87 4.91 2.46
N THR A 52 1.82 5.49 3.19
CA THR A 52 2.26 6.88 2.99
C THR A 52 2.83 7.10 1.60
N ILE A 53 3.63 6.15 1.09
CA ILE A 53 4.21 6.21 -0.25
C ILE A 53 3.10 6.20 -1.30
N ALA A 54 2.16 5.25 -1.22
CA ALA A 54 1.07 5.12 -2.17
C ALA A 54 0.14 6.35 -2.18
N ILE A 55 -0.27 6.82 -0.99
CA ILE A 55 -1.13 8.01 -0.84
C ILE A 55 -0.45 9.26 -1.42
N LYS A 56 0.84 9.48 -1.13
CA LYS A 56 1.60 10.62 -1.67
C LYS A 56 1.81 10.50 -3.18
N ALA A 57 2.15 9.31 -3.68
CA ALA A 57 2.33 9.07 -5.11
C ALA A 57 1.05 9.37 -5.90
N ALA A 58 -0.11 8.99 -5.34
CA ALA A 58 -1.42 9.27 -5.91
C ALA A 58 -1.92 10.70 -5.66
N ARG A 59 -1.14 11.57 -5.00
CA ARG A 59 -1.55 12.92 -4.56
C ARG A 59 -2.90 12.93 -3.84
N ALA A 60 -3.19 11.87 -3.09
CA ALA A 60 -4.49 11.69 -2.45
C ALA A 60 -4.58 12.57 -1.20
N VAL A 61 -5.69 13.30 -1.06
CA VAL A 61 -5.98 14.16 0.09
C VAL A 61 -7.00 13.49 1.01
N PRO A 62 -6.84 13.57 2.33
CA PRO A 62 -7.82 13.01 3.24
C PRO A 62 -9.14 13.77 3.12
N VAL A 63 -10.25 13.07 3.24
CA VAL A 63 -11.60 13.65 3.28
C VAL A 63 -12.28 13.28 4.59
N SER A 64 -13.18 14.13 5.05
CA SER A 64 -14.00 13.90 6.25
C SER A 64 -15.40 13.39 5.90
N GLU A 65 -16.08 12.81 6.89
CA GLU A 65 -17.46 12.35 6.72
C GLU A 65 -18.43 13.50 6.44
N ALA A 66 -18.14 14.70 6.94
CA ALA A 66 -18.94 15.89 6.65
C ALA A 66 -18.81 16.33 5.18
N GLU A 67 -17.63 16.12 4.57
CA GLU A 67 -17.39 16.45 3.15
C GLU A 67 -17.97 15.39 2.21
N MET A 68 -17.92 14.11 2.60
CA MET A 68 -18.32 12.98 1.76
C MET A 68 -19.09 11.89 2.55
N PRO A 69 -20.34 12.16 2.98
CA PRO A 69 -21.09 11.24 3.83
C PRO A 69 -21.42 9.91 3.12
N GLU A 70 -21.66 9.92 1.82
CA GLU A 70 -21.97 8.72 1.05
C GLU A 70 -20.76 7.78 0.95
N TYR A 71 -19.57 8.35 0.71
CA TYR A 71 -18.33 7.58 0.68
C TYR A 71 -18.07 6.88 2.02
N TYR A 72 -18.24 7.63 3.12
CA TYR A 72 -18.12 7.10 4.48
C TYR A 72 -19.17 6.02 4.77
N ARG A 73 -20.42 6.21 4.34
CA ARG A 73 -21.51 5.23 4.51
C ARG A 73 -21.18 3.91 3.82
N VAL A 74 -20.79 3.95 2.55
CA VAL A 74 -20.48 2.74 1.76
C VAL A 74 -19.32 1.98 2.39
N VAL A 75 -18.21 2.65 2.71
CA VAL A 75 -17.05 1.99 3.31
C VAL A 75 -17.35 1.49 4.74
N ARG A 76 -18.16 2.22 5.51
CA ARG A 76 -18.61 1.78 6.83
C ARG A 76 -19.43 0.49 6.74
N GLU A 77 -20.36 0.40 5.81
CA GLU A 77 -21.17 -0.80 5.63
C GLU A 77 -20.30 -2.01 5.26
N LEU A 78 -19.35 -1.83 4.34
CA LEU A 78 -18.40 -2.88 3.95
C LEU A 78 -17.50 -3.32 5.12
N THR A 79 -16.96 -2.37 5.87
CA THR A 79 -16.08 -2.67 7.01
C THR A 79 -16.83 -3.34 8.16
N GLN A 80 -18.05 -2.91 8.45
CA GLN A 80 -18.92 -3.56 9.45
C GLN A 80 -19.25 -5.00 9.05
N ARG A 81 -19.65 -5.24 7.80
CA ARG A 81 -19.90 -6.59 7.26
C ARG A 81 -18.66 -7.47 7.34
N ALA A 82 -17.47 -6.89 7.15
CA ALA A 82 -16.20 -7.59 7.20
C ALA A 82 -15.58 -7.70 8.61
N GLY A 83 -16.19 -7.09 9.64
CA GLY A 83 -15.61 -7.03 10.99
C GLY A 83 -14.28 -6.27 11.06
N MET A 84 -14.08 -5.28 10.19
CA MET A 84 -12.84 -4.51 10.07
C MET A 84 -13.00 -3.09 10.66
N PRO A 85 -11.92 -2.48 11.16
CA PRO A 85 -11.94 -1.07 11.55
C PRO A 85 -12.13 -0.16 10.32
N MET A 86 -12.67 1.03 10.54
CA MET A 86 -12.83 2.04 9.49
C MET A 86 -11.44 2.53 9.00
N PRO A 87 -11.11 2.42 7.70
CA PRO A 87 -9.87 2.94 7.16
C PRO A 87 -9.90 4.46 7.00
N LYS A 88 -8.73 5.07 6.80
CA LYS A 88 -8.65 6.48 6.40
C LYS A 88 -9.07 6.65 4.95
N LEU A 89 -10.02 7.55 4.69
CA LEU A 89 -10.53 7.81 3.35
C LEU A 89 -9.82 9.00 2.70
N HIS A 90 -9.48 8.84 1.43
CA HIS A 90 -8.82 9.87 0.62
C HIS A 90 -9.44 9.99 -0.76
N VAL A 91 -9.25 11.15 -1.38
CA VAL A 91 -9.59 11.40 -2.79
C VAL A 91 -8.35 11.84 -3.55
N THR A 92 -8.13 11.25 -4.71
CA THR A 92 -7.06 11.60 -5.65
C THR A 92 -7.60 12.50 -6.76
N PRO A 93 -6.88 13.56 -7.18
CA PRO A 93 -7.35 14.49 -8.21
C PRO A 93 -7.38 13.91 -9.65
N ASP A 94 -7.01 12.65 -9.84
CA ASP A 94 -7.01 11.99 -11.15
C ASP A 94 -8.44 11.85 -11.71
N LEU A 95 -8.59 12.07 -13.01
CA LEU A 95 -9.86 11.92 -13.74
C LEU A 95 -10.04 10.52 -14.33
N GLN A 96 -8.99 9.70 -14.35
CA GLN A 96 -9.13 8.30 -14.71
C GLN A 96 -9.87 7.56 -13.57
N PRO A 97 -11.05 6.95 -13.82
CA PRO A 97 -11.79 6.25 -12.78
C PRO A 97 -11.00 5.08 -12.20
N ASN A 98 -10.68 5.15 -10.91
CA ASN A 98 -9.95 4.10 -10.20
C ASN A 98 -10.16 4.21 -8.67
N ALA A 99 -9.87 3.12 -7.96
CA ALA A 99 -9.80 3.08 -6.51
C ALA A 99 -8.73 2.09 -6.06
N PHE A 100 -8.05 2.38 -4.95
CA PHE A 100 -7.09 1.46 -4.35
C PHE A 100 -7.14 1.49 -2.83
N ALA A 101 -6.74 0.37 -2.22
CA ALA A 101 -6.57 0.24 -0.78
C ALA A 101 -5.11 -0.09 -0.46
N THR A 102 -4.58 0.50 0.61
CA THR A 102 -3.19 0.32 1.04
C THR A 102 -3.09 0.30 2.57
N GLY A 103 -2.03 -0.27 3.12
CA GLY A 103 -1.85 -0.42 4.56
C GLY A 103 -1.20 -1.74 4.93
N ARG A 104 -0.35 -1.71 5.96
CA ARG A 104 0.36 -2.90 6.47
C ARG A 104 -0.54 -3.87 7.24
N ASN A 105 -1.67 -3.40 7.76
CA ASN A 105 -2.69 -4.17 8.46
C ASN A 105 -4.01 -3.37 8.54
N PRO A 106 -5.14 -3.98 8.97
CA PRO A 106 -6.45 -3.30 9.00
C PRO A 106 -6.47 -2.00 9.81
N SER A 107 -5.79 -1.94 10.95
CA SER A 107 -5.72 -0.71 11.78
C SER A 107 -4.90 0.42 11.15
N HIS A 108 -4.12 0.13 10.11
CA HIS A 108 -3.32 1.09 9.36
C HIS A 108 -3.77 1.19 7.89
N ALA A 109 -5.00 0.78 7.60
CA ALA A 109 -5.54 0.81 6.26
C ALA A 109 -5.96 2.22 5.83
N ALA A 110 -5.80 2.49 4.54
CA ALA A 110 -6.32 3.66 3.86
C ALA A 110 -6.95 3.23 2.53
N VAL A 111 -8.04 3.90 2.15
CA VAL A 111 -8.70 3.72 0.86
C VAL A 111 -8.71 5.05 0.15
N ALA A 112 -8.32 5.05 -1.12
CA ALA A 112 -8.32 6.23 -1.98
C ALA A 112 -9.15 5.96 -3.23
N VAL A 113 -9.99 6.92 -3.59
CA VAL A 113 -10.79 6.92 -4.81
C VAL A 113 -10.38 8.12 -5.66
N THR A 114 -10.42 8.01 -6.98
CA THR A 114 -10.11 9.15 -7.87
C THR A 114 -11.32 10.08 -8.04
N GLN A 115 -11.10 11.35 -8.41
CA GLN A 115 -12.22 12.23 -8.79
C GLN A 115 -12.99 11.67 -9.98
N GLY A 116 -12.29 11.03 -10.92
CA GLY A 116 -12.90 10.35 -12.06
C GLY A 116 -13.94 9.30 -11.67
N ILE A 117 -13.66 8.46 -10.66
CA ILE A 117 -14.62 7.43 -10.25
C ILE A 117 -15.86 8.04 -9.59
N LEU A 118 -15.69 9.13 -8.83
CA LEU A 118 -16.79 9.85 -8.18
C LEU A 118 -17.73 10.54 -9.17
N GLN A 119 -17.21 10.94 -10.34
CA GLN A 119 -18.02 11.55 -11.40
C GLN A 119 -18.69 10.51 -12.31
N THR A 120 -18.20 9.27 -12.29
CA THR A 120 -18.66 8.20 -13.19
C THR A 120 -19.68 7.28 -12.54
N LEU A 121 -19.54 7.02 -11.24
CA LEU A 121 -20.36 6.06 -10.51
C LEU A 121 -21.33 6.75 -9.54
N ASP A 122 -22.48 6.12 -9.36
CA ASP A 122 -23.44 6.45 -8.31
C ASP A 122 -23.11 5.71 -7.00
N TRP A 123 -23.67 6.19 -5.90
CA TRP A 123 -23.44 5.71 -4.53
C TRP A 123 -24.30 4.54 -4.07
#